data_AF-A0AA97F9F1-F1
#
_entry.id   AF-A0AA97F9F1-F1
#
_cell.length_a   1.000
_cell.length_b   1.000
_cell.length_c   1.000
_cell.angle_alpha   90.00
_cell.angle_beta   90.00
_cell.angle_gamma   90.00
#
_symmetry.space_group_name_H-M   'P 1'
#
loop_
_entity.id
_entity.type
_entity.pdbx_description
1 polymer ?
#
loop_
_entity_poly.entity_id
_entity_poly.type
_entity_poly.pdbx_seq_one_letter_code
_entity_poly.pdbx_strand_id
1 'polypeptide(L)'
;MKRLSLTIATVAALSVSACAPAGESGDAEADSDTETAADDDMERPDETPAITASDDTMALTCADFLETAAIATAEEQDEAAIAAQDELSNGLIWLHGYLYAANDGEVGVLSQEWMETNVKRVYETCNAAEDPAKVNLFEVAKS
;
A
#
# COMPACT_ATOMS: atom_id res chain seq x y z
N MET A 1 48.43 -31.48 1.05
CA MET A 1 48.67 -30.24 1.83
C MET A 1 48.27 -29.10 0.92
N LYS A 2 47.37 -28.16 1.24
CA LYS A 2 47.12 -27.47 2.49
C LYS A 2 45.68 -26.93 2.46
N ARG A 3 44.93 -27.18 3.54
CA ARG A 3 43.61 -26.60 3.79
C ARG A 3 43.78 -25.09 4.00
N LEU A 4 42.91 -24.28 3.42
CA LEU A 4 42.68 -22.91 3.86
C LEU A 4 41.22 -22.81 4.29
N SER A 5 41.08 -22.76 5.60
CA SER A 5 39.88 -22.59 6.39
C SER A 5 39.21 -21.27 6.05
N LEU A 6 37.89 -21.29 5.82
CA LEU A 6 37.05 -20.11 5.92
C LEU A 6 36.28 -20.24 7.24
N THR A 7 36.55 -19.34 8.18
CA THR A 7 35.96 -19.34 9.51
C THR A 7 35.04 -18.12 9.64
N ILE A 8 33.84 -18.38 10.16
CA ILE A 8 32.90 -17.50 10.87
C ILE A 8 32.10 -16.49 10.03
N ALA A 9 30.86 -16.86 9.72
CA ALA A 9 29.75 -15.91 9.74
C ALA A 9 28.92 -16.21 10.99
N THR A 10 28.99 -15.32 11.97
CA THR A 10 28.15 -15.34 13.16
C THR A 10 26.73 -15.03 12.71
N VAL A 11 25.86 -16.04 12.71
CA VAL A 11 24.42 -15.84 12.55
C VAL A 11 23.91 -15.26 13.87
N ALA A 12 23.66 -13.96 13.89
CA ALA A 12 22.86 -13.35 14.94
C ALA A 12 21.41 -13.82 14.73
N ALA A 13 21.02 -14.85 15.47
CA ALA A 13 19.63 -15.26 15.58
C ALA A 13 18.87 -14.15 16.30
N LEU A 14 18.13 -13.34 15.54
CA LEU A 14 17.08 -12.49 16.08
C LEU A 14 15.96 -13.43 16.53
N SER A 15 15.93 -13.66 17.84
CA SER A 15 14.87 -14.38 18.54
C SER A 15 13.54 -13.67 18.26
N VAL A 16 12.70 -14.28 17.43
CA VAL A 16 11.28 -13.95 17.35
C VAL A 16 10.68 -14.39 18.68
N SER A 17 10.50 -13.44 19.59
CA SER A 17 9.80 -13.68 20.86
C SER A 17 8.36 -14.02 20.53
N ALA A 18 8.06 -15.32 20.56
CA ALA A 18 6.71 -15.84 20.60
C ALA A 18 5.97 -15.18 21.77
N CYS A 19 4.95 -14.39 21.44
CA CYS A 19 4.02 -13.84 22.42
C CYS A 19 3.13 -14.99 22.90
N ALA A 20 3.59 -15.73 23.92
CA ALA A 20 2.76 -16.63 24.69
C ALA A 20 2.02 -15.80 25.75
N PRO A 21 0.70 -15.94 25.94
CA PRO A 21 0.00 -15.27 27.03
C PRO A 21 0.44 -15.90 28.35
N ALA A 22 1.23 -15.16 29.13
CA ALA A 22 1.50 -15.47 30.52
C ALA A 22 0.21 -15.19 31.31
N GLY A 23 -0.55 -16.25 31.59
CA GLY A 23 -1.52 -16.24 32.67
C GLY A 23 -0.77 -16.41 33.99
N GLU A 24 -0.73 -15.35 34.80
CA GLU A 24 -0.56 -15.50 36.24
C GLU A 24 -1.28 -14.34 36.95
N SER A 25 -2.09 -14.74 37.92
CA SER A 25 -3.02 -13.98 38.74
C SER A 25 -2.40 -12.82 39.51
N GLY A 26 -3.01 -11.65 39.40
CA GLY A 26 -2.79 -10.50 40.28
C GLY A 26 -4.09 -9.72 40.46
N ASP A 27 -4.70 -9.88 41.62
CA ASP A 27 -5.81 -9.06 42.10
C ASP A 27 -5.41 -7.58 42.09
N ALA A 28 -6.06 -6.80 41.24
CA ALA A 28 -6.12 -5.35 41.34
C ALA A 28 -7.52 -4.91 40.91
N GLU A 29 -8.27 -4.42 41.89
CA GLU A 29 -9.62 -3.88 41.79
C GLU A 29 -9.69 -2.88 40.64
N ALA A 30 -10.35 -3.28 39.56
CA ALA A 30 -10.70 -2.38 38.47
C ALA A 30 -12.12 -1.86 38.73
N ASP A 31 -12.20 -0.58 39.12
CA ASP A 31 -13.40 0.21 38.89
C ASP A 31 -13.76 0.09 37.41
N SER A 32 -14.80 -0.70 37.16
CA SER A 32 -15.33 -0.96 35.84
C SER A 32 -16.28 0.18 35.47
N ASP A 33 -15.71 1.29 35.02
CA ASP A 33 -16.43 2.19 34.12
C ASP A 33 -16.48 1.53 32.75
N THR A 34 -17.33 0.51 32.66
CA THR A 34 -17.81 -0.01 31.39
C THR A 34 -18.75 1.05 30.81
N GLU A 35 -18.21 2.00 30.05
CA GLU A 35 -19.00 2.67 29.02
C GLU A 35 -19.41 1.60 28.02
N THR A 36 -20.63 1.11 28.17
CA THR A 36 -21.33 0.35 27.14
C THR A 36 -21.33 1.20 25.88
N ALA A 37 -20.48 0.84 24.91
CA ALA A 37 -20.65 1.28 23.54
C ALA A 37 -22.09 0.91 23.17
N ALA A 38 -22.92 1.94 22.97
CA ALA A 38 -24.23 1.74 22.41
C ALA A 38 -24.04 0.96 21.11
N ASP A 39 -24.75 -0.17 20.99
CA ASP A 39 -25.11 -0.75 19.69
C ASP A 39 -26.02 0.27 18.99
N ASP A 40 -25.44 1.40 18.58
CA ASP A 40 -26.01 2.20 17.51
C ASP A 40 -25.83 1.34 16.26
N ASP A 41 -26.94 0.76 15.84
CA ASP A 41 -27.14 0.10 14.56
C ASP A 41 -26.55 1.01 13.48
N MET A 42 -25.28 0.75 13.11
CA MET A 42 -24.63 1.43 11.99
C MET A 42 -25.26 0.85 10.72
N GLU A 43 -26.48 1.31 10.45
CA GLU A 43 -27.23 1.02 9.25
C GLU A 43 -26.36 1.46 8.07
N ARG A 44 -25.77 0.47 7.37
CA ARG A 44 -24.93 0.73 6.20
C ARG A 44 -25.84 1.45 5.19
N PRO A 45 -25.55 2.69 4.78
CA PRO A 45 -26.39 3.37 3.81
C PRO A 45 -26.51 2.49 2.56
N ASP A 46 -27.76 2.17 2.19
CA ASP A 46 -28.10 1.40 0.99
C ASP A 46 -27.76 2.17 -0.31
N GLU A 47 -27.39 3.44 -0.17
CA GLU A 47 -26.90 4.26 -1.25
C GLU A 47 -25.44 3.92 -1.51
N THR A 48 -25.17 3.37 -2.70
CA THR A 48 -23.81 3.39 -3.24
C THR A 48 -23.37 4.85 -3.24
N PRO A 49 -22.28 5.22 -2.54
CA PRO A 49 -21.80 6.59 -2.53
C PRO A 49 -21.71 7.05 -3.97
N ALA A 50 -22.50 8.07 -4.33
CA ALA A 50 -22.28 8.73 -5.60
C ALA A 50 -20.90 9.36 -5.48
N ILE A 51 -19.89 8.68 -6.06
CA ILE A 51 -18.59 9.27 -6.33
C ILE A 51 -18.89 10.40 -7.31
N THR A 52 -19.29 11.57 -6.80
CA THR A 52 -19.14 12.79 -7.55
C THR A 52 -17.64 12.94 -7.65
N ALA A 53 -17.07 12.49 -8.78
CA ALA A 53 -15.70 12.79 -9.11
C ALA A 53 -15.52 14.28 -8.82
N SER A 54 -14.79 14.60 -7.76
CA SER A 54 -13.98 15.80 -7.83
C SER A 54 -13.11 15.52 -9.04
N ASP A 55 -13.46 16.11 -10.19
CA ASP A 55 -12.91 15.78 -11.52
C ASP A 55 -11.37 15.80 -11.58
N ASP A 56 -10.71 16.27 -10.53
CA ASP A 56 -9.27 16.34 -10.36
C ASP A 56 -8.58 15.01 -10.01
N THR A 57 -9.21 14.05 -9.31
CA THR A 57 -8.52 12.77 -9.03
C THR A 57 -8.41 11.91 -10.28
N MET A 58 -9.35 12.05 -11.22
CA MET A 58 -9.27 11.46 -12.56
C MET A 58 -8.28 12.20 -13.47
N ALA A 59 -7.70 13.33 -13.04
CA ALA A 59 -6.74 14.09 -13.83
C ALA A 59 -5.29 13.62 -13.66
N LEU A 60 -5.03 12.59 -12.83
CA LEU A 60 -3.69 12.05 -12.65
C LEU A 60 -3.11 11.55 -13.97
N THR A 61 -1.94 12.07 -14.32
CA THR A 61 -1.24 11.77 -15.55
C THR A 61 -0.08 10.79 -15.31
N CYS A 62 0.40 10.18 -16.38
CA CYS A 62 1.65 9.44 -16.34
C CYS A 62 2.84 10.31 -15.91
N ALA A 63 2.84 11.62 -16.20
CA ALA A 63 3.89 12.52 -15.73
C ALA A 63 3.91 12.63 -14.19
N ASP A 64 2.74 12.81 -13.56
CA ASP A 64 2.62 12.93 -12.10
C ASP A 64 3.11 11.64 -11.39
N PHE A 65 2.74 10.49 -11.94
CA PHE A 65 3.19 9.19 -11.44
C PHE A 65 4.71 9.02 -11.57
N LEU A 66 5.29 9.36 -12.73
CA LEU A 66 6.73 9.23 -12.96
C LEU A 66 7.55 10.19 -12.09
N GLU A 67 7.05 11.42 -11.88
CA GLU A 67 7.67 12.38 -10.97
C GLU A 67 7.69 11.85 -9.53
N THR A 68 6.55 11.35 -9.05
CA THR A 68 6.44 10.79 -7.70
C THR A 68 7.32 9.54 -7.54
N ALA A 69 7.38 8.67 -8.55
CA ALA A 69 8.28 7.52 -8.57
C ALA A 69 9.77 7.92 -8.54
N ALA A 70 10.15 9.00 -9.22
CA ALA A 70 11.51 9.52 -9.20
C ALA A 70 11.89 10.05 -7.80
N ILE A 71 10.97 10.75 -7.12
CA ILE A 71 11.18 11.22 -5.75
C ILE A 71 11.26 10.04 -4.77
N ALA A 72 10.36 9.07 -4.88
CA ALA A 72 10.29 7.91 -4.00
C ALA A 72 11.56 7.02 -4.06
N THR A 73 12.26 7.04 -5.19
CA THR A 73 13.47 6.22 -5.45
C THR A 73 14.77 7.02 -5.33
N ALA A 74 14.71 8.26 -4.85
CA ALA A 74 15.90 9.07 -4.60
C ALA A 74 16.84 8.37 -3.60
N GLU A 75 18.16 8.48 -3.82
CA GLU A 75 19.17 7.85 -2.95
C GLU A 75 19.15 8.41 -1.52
N GLU A 76 18.74 9.66 -1.38
CA GLU A 76 18.55 10.32 -0.09
C GLU A 76 17.13 10.04 0.40
N GLN A 77 17.00 9.22 1.45
CA GLN A 77 15.72 8.95 2.11
C GLN A 77 15.34 10.10 3.05
N ASP A 78 15.05 11.25 2.45
CA ASP A 78 14.53 12.42 3.14
C ASP A 78 13.00 12.34 3.31
N GLU A 79 12.43 13.37 3.96
CA GLU A 79 10.98 13.44 4.20
C GLU A 79 10.17 13.42 2.89
N ALA A 80 10.71 13.94 1.78
CA ALA A 80 10.03 13.95 0.50
C ALA A 80 10.02 12.56 -0.14
N ALA A 81 11.12 11.81 -0.09
CA ALA A 81 11.18 10.43 -0.56
C ALA A 81 10.19 9.53 0.21
N ILE A 82 10.12 9.68 1.55
CA ILE A 82 9.18 8.93 2.38
C ILE A 82 7.73 9.29 2.02
N ALA A 83 7.41 10.59 1.92
CA ALA A 83 6.08 11.04 1.55
C ALA A 83 5.67 10.53 0.15
N ALA A 84 6.61 10.50 -0.81
CA ALA A 84 6.35 9.97 -2.14
C ALA A 84 6.13 8.45 -2.14
N GLN A 85 6.84 7.69 -1.30
CA GLN A 85 6.59 6.25 -1.13
C GLN A 85 5.20 5.98 -0.54
N ASP A 86 4.77 6.78 0.43
CA ASP A 86 3.42 6.70 1.01
C ASP A 86 2.35 7.07 -0.02
N GLU A 87 2.57 8.13 -0.81
CA GLU A 87 1.65 8.56 -1.87
C GLU A 87 1.49 7.48 -2.94
N LEU A 88 2.60 6.85 -3.39
CA LEU A 88 2.53 5.72 -4.32
C LEU A 88 1.78 4.54 -3.73
N SER A 89 2.03 4.21 -2.46
CA SER A 89 1.37 3.09 -1.79
C SER A 89 -0.14 3.31 -1.68
N ASN A 90 -0.56 4.51 -1.26
CA ASN A 90 -1.97 4.89 -1.18
C ASN A 90 -2.63 4.93 -2.58
N GLY A 91 -1.93 5.49 -3.56
CA GLY A 91 -2.38 5.55 -4.95
C GLY A 91 -2.62 4.17 -5.54
N LEU A 92 -1.80 3.17 -5.21
CA LEU A 92 -1.96 1.79 -5.68
C LEU A 92 -3.16 1.08 -5.06
N ILE A 93 -3.44 1.32 -3.78
CA ILE A 93 -4.65 0.82 -3.13
C ILE A 93 -5.88 1.41 -3.80
N TRP A 94 -5.86 2.71 -4.09
CA TRP A 94 -6.97 3.38 -4.76
C TRP A 94 -7.16 2.88 -6.20
N LEU A 95 -6.05 2.70 -6.92
CA LEU A 95 -6.06 2.15 -8.28
C LEU A 95 -6.60 0.73 -8.31
N HIS A 96 -6.23 -0.12 -7.33
CA HIS A 96 -6.81 -1.46 -7.18
C HIS A 96 -8.33 -1.39 -7.03
N GLY A 97 -8.82 -0.56 -6.11
CA GLY A 97 -10.26 -0.37 -5.90
C GLY A 97 -10.99 0.14 -7.14
N TYR A 98 -10.39 1.10 -7.86
CA TYR A 98 -10.91 1.59 -9.14
C TYR A 98 -11.02 0.46 -10.17
N LEU A 99 -9.95 -0.32 -10.36
CA LEU A 99 -9.95 -1.42 -11.33
C LEU A 99 -10.94 -2.51 -10.92
N TYR A 100 -11.07 -2.80 -9.62
CA TYR A 100 -12.04 -3.76 -9.11
C TYR A 100 -13.46 -3.33 -9.48
N ALA A 101 -13.81 -2.05 -9.26
CA ALA A 101 -15.11 -1.51 -9.64
C ALA A 101 -15.31 -1.46 -11.17
N ALA A 102 -14.28 -1.09 -11.93
CA ALA A 102 -14.34 -0.97 -13.38
C ALA A 102 -14.45 -2.31 -14.12
N ASN A 103 -14.02 -3.41 -13.50
CA ASN A 103 -14.04 -4.76 -14.07
C ASN A 103 -15.05 -5.69 -13.36
N ASP A 104 -16.12 -5.16 -12.78
CA ASP A 104 -17.18 -5.96 -12.11
C ASP A 104 -16.66 -6.95 -11.05
N GLY A 105 -15.57 -6.59 -10.36
CA GLY A 105 -14.91 -7.40 -9.35
C GLY A 105 -13.88 -8.41 -9.88
N GLU A 106 -13.63 -8.44 -11.20
CA GLU A 106 -12.66 -9.33 -11.85
C GLU A 106 -11.24 -8.75 -11.81
N VAL A 107 -10.74 -8.46 -10.60
CA VAL A 107 -9.34 -8.08 -10.37
C VAL A 107 -8.72 -9.02 -9.35
N GLY A 108 -7.44 -9.38 -9.56
CA GLY A 108 -6.69 -10.18 -8.61
C GLY A 108 -6.68 -9.58 -7.20
N VAL A 109 -6.46 -10.42 -6.19
CA VAL A 109 -6.37 -9.96 -4.80
C VAL A 109 -5.28 -8.89 -4.67
N LEU A 110 -5.58 -7.81 -3.94
CA LEU A 110 -4.57 -6.82 -3.57
C LEU A 110 -3.49 -7.50 -2.73
N SER A 111 -2.35 -7.75 -3.35
CA SER A 111 -1.19 -8.45 -2.78
C SER A 111 0.09 -7.76 -3.22
N GLN A 112 1.21 -8.11 -2.58
CA GLN A 112 2.52 -7.61 -3.00
C GLN A 112 2.82 -7.97 -4.46
N GLU A 113 2.54 -9.20 -4.87
CA GLU A 113 2.74 -9.66 -6.25
C GLU A 113 1.87 -8.87 -7.25
N TRP A 114 0.61 -8.61 -6.88
CA TRP A 114 -0.27 -7.79 -7.72
C TRP A 114 0.27 -6.37 -7.85
N MET A 115 0.72 -5.76 -6.75
CA MET A 115 1.31 -4.42 -6.75
C MET A 115 2.55 -4.38 -7.63
N GLU A 116 3.52 -5.28 -7.43
CA GLU A 116 4.76 -5.32 -8.23
C GLU A 116 4.47 -5.47 -9.73
N THR A 117 3.56 -6.38 -10.09
CA THR A 117 3.19 -6.63 -11.49
C THR A 117 2.53 -5.41 -12.12
N ASN A 118 1.55 -4.81 -11.43
CA ASN A 118 0.77 -3.69 -11.97
C ASN A 118 1.57 -2.39 -11.99
N VAL A 119 2.30 -2.08 -10.91
CA VAL A 119 3.19 -0.92 -10.84
C VAL A 119 4.20 -0.96 -11.97
N LYS A 120 4.87 -2.10 -12.17
CA LYS A 120 5.87 -2.24 -13.22
C LYS A 120 5.26 -2.01 -14.60
N ARG A 121 4.13 -2.64 -14.91
CA ARG A 121 3.43 -2.45 -16.19
C ARG A 121 3.05 -0.99 -16.41
N VAL A 122 2.46 -0.34 -15.40
CA VAL A 122 2.04 1.06 -15.47
C VAL A 122 3.27 1.96 -15.69
N TYR A 123 4.34 1.75 -14.94
CA TYR A 123 5.60 2.47 -15.10
C TYR A 123 6.19 2.32 -16.49
N GLU A 124 6.31 1.09 -17.00
CA GLU A 124 6.84 0.84 -18.35
C GLU A 124 5.97 1.49 -19.43
N THR A 125 4.65 1.45 -19.29
CA THR A 125 3.71 2.07 -20.24
C THR A 125 3.78 3.60 -20.20
N CYS A 126 3.79 4.18 -19.00
CA CYS A 126 3.92 5.62 -18.82
C CYS A 126 5.27 6.15 -19.33
N ASN A 127 6.37 5.43 -19.07
CA ASN A 127 7.70 5.82 -19.52
C ASN A 127 7.89 5.68 -21.04
N ALA A 128 7.08 4.84 -21.69
CA ALA A 128 7.07 4.69 -23.15
C ALA A 128 6.16 5.70 -23.88
N ALA A 129 5.37 6.51 -23.15
CA ALA A 129 4.49 7.49 -23.75
C ALA A 129 5.28 8.66 -24.39
N GLU A 130 4.86 9.11 -25.57
CA GLU A 130 5.48 10.26 -26.26
C GLU A 130 5.27 11.57 -25.48
N ASP A 131 4.12 11.71 -24.82
CA ASP A 131 3.77 12.86 -23.98
C ASP A 131 3.07 12.41 -22.69
N PRO A 132 3.82 12.00 -21.64
CA PRO A 132 3.26 11.46 -20.41
C PRO A 132 2.29 12.40 -19.69
N ALA A 133 2.42 13.72 -19.88
CA ALA A 133 1.56 14.73 -19.27
C ALA A 133 0.15 14.79 -19.90
N LYS A 134 -0.08 14.10 -21.03
CA LYS A 134 -1.40 13.98 -21.67
C LYS A 134 -2.00 12.59 -21.53
N VAL A 135 -1.29 11.65 -20.91
CA VAL A 135 -1.75 10.27 -20.76
C VAL A 135 -2.35 10.11 -19.38
N ASN A 136 -3.62 9.72 -19.34
CA ASN A 136 -4.34 9.44 -18.10
C ASN A 136 -3.83 8.14 -17.46
N LEU A 137 -3.47 8.21 -16.17
CA LEU A 137 -2.90 7.08 -15.43
C LEU A 137 -3.90 5.91 -15.30
N PHE A 138 -5.18 6.19 -15.09
CA PHE A 138 -6.21 5.16 -14.93
C PHE A 138 -6.53 4.43 -16.24
N GLU A 139 -6.46 5.13 -17.37
CA GLU A 139 -6.58 4.48 -18.68
C GLU A 139 -5.41 3.52 -18.95
N VAL A 140 -4.19 3.92 -18.59
CA VAL A 140 -3.00 3.05 -18.68
C VAL A 140 -3.12 1.84 -17.74
N ALA A 141 -3.66 2.02 -16.55
CA ALA A 141 -3.81 0.92 -15.62
C ALA A 141 -4.90 -0.10 -16.03
N LYS A 142 -5.85 0.28 -16.88
CA LYS A 142 -6.86 -0.64 -17.43
C LYS A 142 -6.35 -1.48 -18.60
N SER A 143 -5.36 -1.00 -19.35
CA SER A 143 -4.87 -1.62 -20.59
C SER A 143 -3.98 -2.83 -20.37
#